data_AF-L7M553-F1
#
_entry.id   AF-L7M553-F1
#
_cell.length_a   1.000
_cell.length_b   1.000
_cell.length_c   1.000
_cell.angle_alpha   90.00
_cell.angle_beta   90.00
_cell.angle_gamma   90.00
#
_symmetry.space_group_name_H-M   'P 1'
#
loop_
_entity.id
_entity.type
_entity.pdbx_description
1 polymer ?
#
loop_
_entity_poly.entity_id
_entity_poly.type
_entity_poly.pdbx_seq_one_letter_code
_entity_poly.pdbx_strand_id
1 'polypeptide(L)'
;MKAFIILLLVGLVLAVEAKKHHASKHGKKHFTKKPKDIVDIVAEDENASILKDKSAELDAERVLKDPCSKVRCGPGRECVINDDMTATCECVTKCQPETDPRRKVCSNHNQTWDSDCELYQMRCLCEDDKEGCKGEKYEHIHVDYYGACRELPKCVEEEMEDFPRRMREWLFNVMQDLARRHELNEPYKKLEEEAESLQSRQWVNAVIWKFCELDSHPHDRAVSRHELFPLRAPLLSMEHCIAPFLNGCDKNDDHTITLKEWGECLGLEDGEIQDRCAQITA
;
A
#
# COMPACT_ATOMS: atom_id res chain seq x y z
N MET A 1 5.21 68.55 1.17
CA MET A 1 5.59 69.29 2.40
C MET A 1 5.81 68.25 3.49
N LYS A 2 6.96 67.98 4.10
CA LYS A 2 8.36 68.45 4.13
C LYS A 2 9.17 67.15 4.45
N ALA A 3 10.10 66.68 3.64
CA ALA A 3 11.53 67.04 3.62
C ALA A 3 12.26 66.85 4.98
N PHE A 4 13.21 65.91 5.04
CA PHE A 4 14.67 66.07 5.28
C PHE A 4 15.27 64.70 5.76
N ILE A 5 16.15 63.99 5.03
CA ILE A 5 17.60 64.25 4.73
C ILE A 5 18.45 63.94 6.00
N ILE A 6 19.54 63.14 6.05
CA ILE A 6 20.46 62.55 5.04
C ILE A 6 21.57 61.75 5.80
N LEU A 7 22.17 60.73 5.15
CA LEU A 7 23.60 60.28 5.23
C LEU A 7 24.18 59.72 6.56
N LEU A 8 25.22 58.87 6.61
CA LEU A 8 25.98 57.96 5.72
C LEU A 8 27.06 57.29 6.60
N LEU A 9 27.53 56.10 6.18
CA LEU A 9 28.91 55.55 6.31
C LEU A 9 29.43 55.16 7.71
N VAL A 10 29.79 53.90 8.02
CA VAL A 10 30.91 53.02 7.58
C VAL A 10 31.78 52.70 8.80
N GLY A 11 32.04 51.41 9.02
CA GLY A 11 33.43 50.94 9.14
C GLY A 11 33.98 50.51 10.50
N LEU A 12 34.36 49.23 10.53
CA LEU A 12 35.50 48.58 11.22
C LEU A 12 35.50 48.47 12.75
N VAL A 13 35.35 47.24 13.28
CA VAL A 13 36.36 46.20 13.61
C VAL A 13 37.35 46.60 14.73
N LEU A 14 37.27 45.92 15.89
CA LEU A 14 38.32 45.04 16.48
C LEU A 14 38.24 44.94 18.02
N ALA A 15 38.37 43.68 18.48
CA ALA A 15 39.17 43.19 19.62
C ALA A 15 38.78 43.62 21.06
N VAL A 16 38.38 42.74 21.99
CA VAL A 16 39.07 41.63 22.70
C VAL A 16 39.20 41.96 24.21
N GLU A 17 39.12 40.90 25.03
CA GLU A 17 39.70 40.69 26.38
C GLU A 17 38.81 40.72 27.65
N ALA A 18 38.39 39.50 28.04
CA ALA A 18 38.59 38.80 29.32
C ALA A 18 38.53 39.50 30.71
N LYS A 19 37.76 38.86 31.63
CA LYS A 19 38.11 38.37 33.01
C LYS A 19 36.77 38.14 33.79
N LYS A 20 36.59 37.20 34.73
CA LYS A 20 37.51 36.60 35.71
C LYS A 20 36.83 35.39 36.38
N HIS A 21 37.58 34.28 36.46
CA HIS A 21 37.79 33.37 37.60
C HIS A 21 36.64 33.02 38.58
N HIS A 22 36.43 31.71 38.76
CA HIS A 22 36.63 31.07 40.08
C HIS A 22 37.20 29.67 39.91
N ALA A 23 38.28 29.40 40.65
CA ALA A 23 39.00 28.14 40.66
C ALA A 23 38.63 27.33 41.90
N SER A 24 38.61 26.01 41.79
CA SER A 24 38.96 25.10 42.89
C SER A 24 39.61 23.82 42.34
N LYS A 25 40.73 23.45 42.97
CA LYS A 25 41.63 22.32 42.66
C LYS A 25 41.13 21.03 43.32
N HIS A 26 41.31 19.88 42.65
CA HIS A 26 42.25 18.83 43.08
C HIS A 26 42.30 17.64 42.11
N GLY A 27 43.51 17.12 41.84
CA GLY A 27 43.72 15.75 41.35
C GLY A 27 44.46 15.59 40.00
N LYS A 28 45.78 15.79 39.98
CA LYS A 28 46.64 15.36 38.86
C LYS A 28 46.83 13.84 38.88
N LYS A 29 46.56 13.16 37.77
CA LYS A 29 47.35 12.01 37.30
C LYS A 29 47.62 12.19 35.81
N HIS A 30 48.88 12.46 35.48
CA HIS A 30 49.42 12.41 34.12
C HIS A 30 49.39 10.94 33.66
N PHE A 31 48.68 10.66 32.56
CA PHE A 31 48.96 9.48 31.73
C PHE A 31 49.40 9.99 30.37
N THR A 32 50.71 9.98 30.14
CA THR A 32 51.32 10.29 28.85
C THR A 32 50.95 9.19 27.86
N LYS A 33 49.92 9.42 27.02
CA LYS A 33 49.72 8.60 25.81
C LYS A 33 50.81 8.99 24.80
N LYS A 34 51.66 8.05 24.44
CA LYS A 34 52.49 8.14 23.23
C LYS A 34 51.56 8.27 22.01
N PRO A 35 51.90 9.08 21.00
CA PRO A 35 51.16 9.09 19.74
C PRO A 35 51.22 7.68 19.12
N LYS A 36 50.06 7.12 18.75
CA LYS A 36 49.99 5.90 17.93
C LYS A 36 50.58 6.26 16.56
N ASP A 37 51.52 5.47 16.09
CA ASP A 37 52.10 5.66 14.76
C ASP A 37 51.03 5.39 13.68
N ILE A 38 51.12 6.08 12.55
CA ILE A 38 50.15 6.07 11.44
C ILE A 38 49.83 4.63 10.96
N VAL A 39 50.74 3.68 11.15
CA VAL A 39 50.58 2.27 10.79
C VAL A 39 49.51 1.56 11.62
N ASP A 40 49.36 1.91 12.91
CA ASP A 40 48.39 1.25 13.81
C ASP A 40 46.95 1.71 13.56
N ILE A 41 46.76 2.91 13.00
CA ILE A 41 45.44 3.47 12.68
C ILE A 41 44.88 2.81 11.41
N VAL A 42 45.74 2.51 10.44
CA VAL A 42 45.35 1.84 9.18
C VAL A 42 44.94 0.38 9.44
N ALA A 43 45.63 -0.32 10.35
CA ALA A 43 45.31 -1.70 10.69
C ALA A 43 43.97 -1.87 11.44
N GLU A 44 43.57 -0.89 12.25
CA GLU A 44 42.28 -0.89 12.96
C GLU A 44 41.11 -0.60 12.00
N ASP A 45 41.30 0.26 10.99
CA ASP A 45 40.28 0.62 9.99
C ASP A 45 40.07 -0.49 8.94
N GLU A 46 41.16 -1.14 8.48
CA GLU A 46 41.07 -2.31 7.60
C GLU A 46 40.41 -3.52 8.27
N ASN A 47 40.63 -3.74 9.57
CA ASN A 47 39.98 -4.83 10.29
C ASN A 47 38.48 -4.56 10.52
N ALA A 48 38.10 -3.29 10.72
CA ALA A 48 36.70 -2.87 10.85
C ALA A 48 35.92 -2.99 9.53
N SER A 49 36.56 -2.67 8.39
CA SER A 49 35.95 -2.87 7.06
C SER A 49 35.81 -4.36 6.73
N ILE A 50 36.83 -5.19 7.01
CA ILE A 50 36.78 -6.65 6.81
C ILE A 50 35.68 -7.31 7.66
N LEU A 51 35.47 -6.86 8.90
CA LEU A 51 34.40 -7.38 9.76
C LEU A 51 33.00 -6.98 9.26
N LYS A 52 32.87 -5.77 8.72
CA LYS A 52 31.62 -5.26 8.15
C LYS A 52 31.27 -5.97 6.86
N ASP A 53 32.25 -6.19 5.99
CA ASP A 53 32.08 -6.92 4.72
C ASP A 53 31.75 -8.40 4.97
N LYS A 54 32.39 -9.05 5.96
CA LYS A 54 32.02 -10.41 6.39
C LYS A 54 30.63 -10.47 7.00
N SER A 55 30.20 -9.48 7.78
CA SER A 55 28.83 -9.44 8.31
C SER A 55 27.79 -9.28 7.19
N ALA A 56 28.09 -8.45 6.18
CA ALA A 56 27.24 -8.25 5.02
C ALA A 56 27.18 -9.51 4.12
N GLU A 57 28.28 -10.24 3.95
CA GLU A 57 28.30 -11.53 3.25
C GLU A 57 27.51 -12.60 4.02
N LEU A 58 27.65 -12.68 5.35
CA LEU A 58 26.91 -13.62 6.19
C LEU A 58 25.40 -13.34 6.21
N ASP A 59 25.01 -12.06 6.20
CA ASP A 59 23.62 -11.64 6.11
C ASP A 59 23.04 -11.91 4.71
N ALA A 60 23.81 -11.67 3.65
CA ALA A 60 23.42 -12.02 2.28
C ALA A 60 23.26 -13.54 2.08
N GLU A 61 24.11 -14.37 2.71
CA GLU A 61 24.01 -15.83 2.61
C GLU A 61 22.85 -16.41 3.44
N ARG A 62 22.44 -15.76 4.55
CA ARG A 62 21.21 -16.12 5.29
C ARG A 62 19.94 -15.78 4.52
N VAL A 63 19.90 -14.64 3.83
CA VAL A 63 18.75 -14.23 3.00
C VAL A 63 18.55 -15.18 1.80
N LEU A 64 19.61 -15.81 1.31
CA LEU A 64 19.55 -16.83 0.26
C LEU A 64 19.08 -18.23 0.74
N LYS A 65 18.96 -18.46 2.05
CA LYS A 65 18.62 -19.78 2.64
C LYS A 65 17.27 -19.86 3.35
N ASP A 66 16.56 -18.75 3.54
CA ASP A 66 15.22 -18.79 4.14
C ASP A 66 14.19 -19.33 3.13
N PRO A 67 13.63 -20.55 3.32
CA PRO A 67 12.65 -21.13 2.42
C PRO A 67 11.36 -20.29 2.34
N CYS A 68 11.04 -19.50 3.36
CA CYS A 68 9.86 -18.63 3.39
C CYS A 68 10.02 -17.34 2.60
N SER A 69 11.24 -16.94 2.22
CA SER A 69 11.49 -15.70 1.46
C SER A 69 10.77 -15.64 0.11
N LYS A 70 10.53 -16.80 -0.52
CA LYS A 70 9.90 -16.93 -1.84
C LYS A 70 8.46 -17.47 -1.77
N VAL A 71 8.00 -17.89 -0.60
CA VAL A 71 6.65 -18.44 -0.43
C VAL A 71 5.68 -17.30 -0.16
N ARG A 72 4.55 -17.31 -0.88
CA ARG A 72 3.43 -16.39 -0.68
C ARG A 72 2.24 -17.20 -0.19
N CYS A 73 1.91 -17.05 1.07
CA CYS A 73 0.76 -17.71 1.67
C CYS A 73 -0.52 -16.92 1.41
N GLY A 74 -1.64 -17.65 1.30
CA GLY A 74 -2.96 -17.03 1.17
C GLY A 74 -3.38 -16.26 2.44
N PRO A 75 -4.52 -15.55 2.40
CA PRO A 75 -5.03 -14.77 3.52
C PRO A 75 -5.20 -15.64 4.78
N GLY A 76 -4.78 -15.11 5.94
CA GLY A 76 -4.88 -15.82 7.22
C GLY A 76 -3.86 -16.93 7.43
N ARG A 77 -2.90 -17.10 6.50
CA ARG A 77 -1.79 -18.05 6.61
C ARG A 77 -0.44 -17.34 6.70
N GLU A 78 0.46 -17.87 7.51
CA GLU A 78 1.85 -17.46 7.65
C GLU A 78 2.79 -18.60 7.21
N CYS A 79 3.98 -18.25 6.71
CA CYS A 79 4.96 -19.24 6.31
C CYS A 79 5.74 -19.73 7.53
N VAL A 80 5.77 -21.05 7.71
CA VAL A 80 6.49 -21.74 8.78
C VAL A 80 7.52 -22.67 8.16
N ILE A 81 8.73 -22.67 8.72
CA ILE A 81 9.82 -23.57 8.31
C ILE A 81 9.75 -24.83 9.18
N ASN A 82 9.57 -25.98 8.54
CA ASN A 82 9.53 -27.28 9.20
C ASN A 82 10.94 -27.81 9.52
N ASP A 83 11.01 -28.84 10.35
CA ASP A 83 12.27 -29.49 10.76
C ASP A 83 13.08 -30.07 9.58
N ASP A 84 12.42 -30.36 8.46
CA ASP A 84 13.03 -30.85 7.22
C ASP A 84 13.52 -29.73 6.28
N MET A 85 13.55 -28.47 6.76
CA MET A 85 13.88 -27.26 5.99
C MET A 85 12.92 -26.97 4.82
N THR A 86 11.70 -27.52 4.84
CA THR A 86 10.63 -27.11 3.93
C THR A 86 9.85 -25.93 4.49
N ALA A 87 9.26 -25.12 3.60
CA ALA A 87 8.34 -24.05 3.98
C ALA A 87 6.90 -24.46 3.68
N THR A 88 6.03 -24.32 4.68
CA THR A 88 4.59 -24.59 4.56
C THR A 88 3.78 -23.39 5.06
N CYS A 89 2.59 -23.20 4.47
CA CYS A 89 1.68 -22.13 4.86
C CYS A 89 0.68 -22.66 5.90
N GLU A 90 0.86 -22.25 7.14
CA GLU A 90 -0.03 -22.60 8.25
C GLU A 90 -0.90 -21.41 8.67
N CYS A 91 -2.02 -21.65 9.34
CA CYS A 91 -2.84 -20.58 9.87
C CYS A 91 -2.06 -19.68 10.83
N VAL A 92 -2.25 -18.37 10.69
CA VAL A 92 -1.66 -17.36 11.59
C VAL A 92 -2.02 -17.71 13.03
N THR A 93 -1.01 -17.72 13.90
CA THR A 93 -1.23 -18.06 15.32
C THR A 93 -1.71 -16.86 16.14
N LYS A 94 -1.22 -15.66 15.84
CA LYS A 94 -1.55 -14.44 16.57
C LYS A 94 -1.62 -13.22 15.65
N CYS A 95 -2.76 -12.55 15.67
CA CYS A 95 -2.92 -11.25 15.02
C CYS A 95 -2.38 -10.12 15.91
N GLN A 96 -1.83 -9.08 15.27
CA GLN A 96 -1.46 -7.86 15.99
C GLN A 96 -2.73 -7.14 16.46
N PRO A 97 -2.74 -6.61 17.70
CA PRO A 97 -3.90 -5.90 18.21
C PRO A 97 -4.10 -4.61 17.41
N GLU A 98 -5.27 -4.50 16.80
CA GLU A 98 -5.64 -3.33 16.01
C GLU A 98 -6.54 -2.41 16.83
N THR A 99 -6.15 -1.14 16.93
CA THR A 99 -6.84 -0.14 17.75
C THR A 99 -7.59 0.89 16.92
N ASP A 100 -7.27 1.03 15.62
CA ASP A 100 -7.97 1.94 14.72
C ASP A 100 -9.33 1.34 14.33
N PRO A 101 -10.46 2.01 14.65
CA PRO A 101 -11.78 1.56 14.23
C PRO A 101 -11.93 1.41 12.70
N ARG A 102 -11.12 2.11 11.90
CA ARG A 102 -11.13 2.01 10.42
C ARG A 102 -10.54 0.70 9.91
N ARG A 103 -9.73 0.02 10.72
CA ARG A 103 -9.08 -1.25 10.39
C ARG A 103 -9.89 -2.48 10.80
N LYS A 104 -10.98 -2.28 11.55
CA LYS A 104 -12.02 -3.29 11.74
C LYS A 104 -12.60 -3.69 10.39
N VAL A 105 -13.28 -4.83 10.35
CA VAL A 105 -13.94 -5.31 9.13
C VAL A 105 -15.33 -5.84 9.42
N CYS A 106 -16.24 -5.64 8.47
CA CYS A 106 -17.53 -6.31 8.45
C CYS A 106 -17.46 -7.51 7.52
N SER A 107 -17.89 -8.68 7.99
CA SER A 107 -17.92 -9.89 7.18
C SER A 107 -19.18 -10.01 6.33
N ASN A 108 -19.16 -10.91 5.35
CA ASN A 108 -20.33 -11.35 4.58
C ASN A 108 -21.47 -11.96 5.43
N HIS A 109 -21.25 -12.19 6.73
CA HIS A 109 -22.28 -12.62 7.70
C HIS A 109 -22.78 -11.47 8.59
N ASN A 110 -22.47 -10.22 8.23
CA ASN A 110 -22.81 -9.02 8.99
C ASN A 110 -22.26 -9.07 10.43
N GLN A 111 -21.04 -9.61 10.60
CA GLN A 111 -20.34 -9.68 11.87
C GLN A 111 -19.11 -8.77 11.84
N THR A 112 -18.93 -7.97 12.89
CA THR A 112 -17.75 -7.09 13.02
C THR A 112 -16.60 -7.86 13.64
N TRP A 113 -15.42 -7.73 13.03
CA TRP A 113 -14.15 -8.29 13.49
C TRP A 113 -13.18 -7.16 13.79
N ASP A 114 -12.24 -7.41 14.72
CA ASP A 114 -11.31 -6.37 15.15
C ASP A 114 -10.25 -6.06 14.09
N SER A 115 -9.92 -7.03 13.23
CA SER A 115 -9.07 -6.85 12.06
C SER A 115 -9.42 -7.85 10.95
N ASP A 116 -8.94 -7.58 9.74
CA ASP A 116 -8.94 -8.54 8.63
C ASP A 116 -8.11 -9.79 8.94
N CYS A 117 -7.00 -9.64 9.67
CA CYS A 117 -6.18 -10.76 10.14
C CYS A 117 -7.01 -11.79 10.93
N GLU A 118 -7.79 -11.34 11.92
CA GLU A 118 -8.58 -12.25 12.77
C GLU A 118 -9.69 -12.96 11.99
N LEU A 119 -10.30 -12.26 11.03
CA LEU A 119 -11.30 -12.85 10.15
C LEU A 119 -10.70 -13.97 9.30
N TYR A 120 -9.56 -13.70 8.65
CA TYR A 120 -8.91 -14.71 7.81
C TYR A 120 -8.24 -15.82 8.63
N GLN A 121 -7.77 -15.53 9.84
CA GLN A 121 -7.34 -16.55 10.79
C GLN A 121 -8.49 -17.52 11.08
N MET A 122 -9.68 -17.01 11.40
CA MET A 122 -10.85 -17.86 11.63
C MET A 122 -11.21 -18.69 10.40
N ARG A 123 -11.16 -18.07 9.22
CA ARG A 123 -11.38 -18.78 7.94
C ARG A 123 -10.41 -19.95 7.81
N CYS A 124 -9.11 -19.70 7.96
CA CYS A 124 -8.09 -20.73 7.85
C CYS A 124 -8.30 -21.87 8.87
N LEU A 125 -8.61 -21.54 10.13
CA LEU A 125 -8.88 -22.55 11.16
C LEU A 125 -10.06 -23.46 10.81
N CYS A 126 -11.09 -22.90 10.16
CA CYS A 126 -12.26 -23.67 9.74
C CYS A 126 -12.07 -24.42 8.42
N GLU A 127 -11.30 -23.87 7.46
CA GLU A 127 -10.93 -24.58 6.22
C GLU A 127 -10.05 -25.81 6.52
N ASP A 128 -9.17 -25.73 7.54
CA ASP A 128 -8.23 -26.79 7.92
C ASP A 128 -8.77 -27.68 9.07
N ASP A 129 -10.03 -27.55 9.48
CA ASP A 129 -10.65 -28.29 10.61
C ASP A 129 -9.84 -28.26 11.93
N LYS A 130 -9.17 -27.13 12.22
CA LYS A 130 -8.30 -26.98 13.39
C LYS A 130 -9.06 -26.67 14.68
N GLU A 131 -8.44 -27.01 15.81
CA GLU A 131 -8.90 -26.60 17.14
C GLU A 131 -8.98 -25.07 17.21
N GLY A 132 -10.18 -24.52 17.42
CA GLY A 132 -10.44 -23.08 17.42
C GLY A 132 -11.42 -22.60 16.36
N CYS A 133 -11.78 -23.44 15.37
CA CYS A 133 -12.88 -23.14 14.48
C CYS A 133 -14.19 -22.95 15.26
N LYS A 134 -14.89 -21.84 15.00
CA LYS A 134 -16.16 -21.49 15.66
C LYS A 134 -17.41 -22.00 14.93
N GLY A 135 -17.23 -22.79 13.85
CA GLY A 135 -18.30 -23.47 13.10
C GLY A 135 -18.15 -23.35 11.58
N GLU A 136 -18.80 -24.25 10.84
CA GLU A 136 -18.75 -24.38 9.38
C GLU A 136 -19.10 -23.10 8.62
N LYS A 137 -19.98 -22.24 9.18
CA LYS A 137 -20.32 -20.95 8.57
C LYS A 137 -19.10 -20.04 8.35
N TYR A 138 -17.98 -20.30 9.02
CA TYR A 138 -16.76 -19.52 8.90
C TYR A 138 -15.78 -20.05 7.85
N GLU A 139 -16.04 -21.20 7.23
CA GLU A 139 -15.18 -21.78 6.19
C GLU A 139 -15.03 -20.85 4.96
N HIS A 140 -16.08 -20.11 4.62
CA HIS A 140 -16.10 -19.18 3.48
C HIS A 140 -16.29 -17.72 3.91
N ILE A 141 -15.96 -17.40 5.16
CA ILE A 141 -16.04 -16.03 5.65
C ILE A 141 -15.02 -15.15 4.91
N HIS A 142 -15.47 -13.98 4.48
CA HIS A 142 -14.63 -12.98 3.86
C HIS A 142 -15.06 -11.58 4.31
N VAL A 143 -14.16 -10.61 4.12
CA VAL A 143 -14.47 -9.20 4.34
C VAL A 143 -15.49 -8.76 3.28
N ASP A 144 -16.59 -8.14 3.71
CA ASP A 144 -17.52 -7.45 2.81
C ASP A 144 -17.10 -5.98 2.64
N TYR A 145 -16.76 -5.31 3.74
CA TYR A 145 -16.18 -3.96 3.73
C TYR A 145 -15.32 -3.65 4.96
N TYR A 146 -14.47 -2.64 4.83
CA TYR A 146 -13.66 -2.11 5.93
C TYR A 146 -14.47 -1.15 6.82
N GLY A 147 -14.23 -1.25 8.13
CA GLY A 147 -15.00 -0.62 9.20
C GLY A 147 -15.89 -1.61 9.95
N ALA A 148 -16.49 -1.15 11.04
CA ALA A 148 -17.49 -1.92 11.77
C ALA A 148 -18.78 -2.09 10.97
N CYS A 149 -19.49 -3.21 11.19
CA CYS A 149 -20.77 -3.44 10.54
C CYS A 149 -21.79 -2.36 10.91
N ARG A 150 -22.49 -1.88 9.90
CA ARG A 150 -23.56 -0.89 10.01
C ARG A 150 -24.65 -1.17 9.00
N GLU A 151 -25.82 -0.60 9.24
CA GLU A 151 -26.90 -0.61 8.27
C GLU A 151 -26.55 0.33 7.11
N LEU A 152 -26.40 -0.25 5.92
CA LEU A 152 -26.16 0.51 4.69
C LEU A 152 -27.51 0.92 4.10
N PRO A 153 -27.68 2.21 3.72
CA PRO A 153 -28.89 2.65 3.06
C PRO A 153 -29.05 1.94 1.70
N LYS A 154 -30.29 1.80 1.25
CA LYS A 154 -30.57 1.30 -0.10
C LYS A 154 -30.19 2.36 -1.13
N CYS A 155 -29.60 1.94 -2.24
CA CYS A 155 -29.31 2.81 -3.37
C CYS A 155 -30.63 3.23 -4.02
N VAL A 156 -30.94 4.53 -4.04
CA VAL A 156 -32.13 5.02 -4.73
C VAL A 156 -31.86 5.16 -6.23
N GLU A 157 -32.92 5.18 -7.03
CA GLU A 157 -32.81 5.23 -8.50
C GLU A 157 -32.02 6.44 -8.99
N GLU A 158 -32.30 7.63 -8.45
CA GLU A 158 -31.58 8.87 -8.77
C GLU A 158 -30.07 8.79 -8.46
N GLU A 159 -29.70 8.11 -7.35
CA GLU A 159 -28.29 7.92 -7.00
C GLU A 159 -27.61 6.93 -7.95
N MET A 160 -28.32 5.89 -8.37
CA MET A 160 -27.83 4.88 -9.30
C MET A 160 -27.65 5.46 -10.71
N GLU A 161 -28.55 6.33 -11.17
CA GLU A 161 -28.44 6.99 -12.47
C GLU A 161 -27.17 7.87 -12.56
N ASP A 162 -26.80 8.55 -11.47
CA ASP A 162 -25.61 9.40 -11.42
C ASP A 162 -24.32 8.62 -11.08
N PHE A 163 -24.44 7.43 -10.47
CA PHE A 163 -23.30 6.65 -9.99
C PHE A 163 -22.24 6.35 -11.06
N PRO A 164 -22.58 5.88 -12.28
CA PRO A 164 -21.60 5.63 -13.34
C PRO A 164 -20.73 6.85 -13.65
N ARG A 165 -21.33 8.04 -13.67
CA ARG A 165 -20.63 9.30 -13.93
C ARG A 165 -19.66 9.63 -12.80
N ARG A 166 -20.11 9.59 -11.55
CA ARG A 166 -19.24 9.85 -10.40
C ARG A 166 -18.09 8.85 -10.32
N MET A 167 -18.36 7.59 -10.63
CA MET A 167 -17.36 6.53 -10.60
C MET A 167 -16.26 6.75 -11.64
N ARG A 168 -16.60 7.02 -12.92
CA ARG A 168 -15.58 7.34 -13.95
C ARG A 168 -14.79 8.60 -13.60
N GLU A 169 -15.45 9.61 -13.02
CA GLU A 169 -14.80 10.84 -12.58
C GLU A 169 -13.81 10.60 -11.45
N TRP A 170 -14.23 9.82 -10.47
CA TRP A 170 -13.39 9.41 -9.35
C TRP A 170 -12.18 8.60 -9.82
N LEU A 171 -12.36 7.63 -10.72
CA LEU A 171 -11.26 6.82 -11.27
C LEU A 171 -10.18 7.68 -11.93
N PHE A 172 -10.58 8.67 -12.73
CA PHE A 172 -9.64 9.59 -13.35
C PHE A 172 -8.88 10.44 -12.32
N ASN A 173 -9.57 10.92 -11.27
CA ASN A 173 -8.91 11.67 -10.21
C ASN A 173 -7.92 10.81 -9.40
N VAL A 174 -8.26 9.54 -9.14
CA VAL A 174 -7.35 8.59 -8.50
C VAL A 174 -6.13 8.36 -9.39
N MET A 175 -6.32 8.15 -10.70
CA MET A 175 -5.22 7.95 -11.64
C MET A 175 -4.25 9.13 -11.65
N GLN A 176 -4.76 10.37 -11.73
CA GLN A 176 -3.95 11.59 -11.65
C GLN A 176 -3.18 11.69 -10.31
N ASP A 177 -3.84 11.39 -9.20
CA ASP A 177 -3.23 11.47 -7.88
C ASP A 177 -2.09 10.44 -7.72
N LEU A 178 -2.28 9.20 -8.20
CA LEU A 178 -1.23 8.19 -8.26
C LEU A 178 -0.06 8.62 -9.16
N ALA A 179 -0.35 9.22 -10.32
CA ALA A 179 0.67 9.75 -11.22
C ALA A 179 1.51 10.86 -10.55
N ARG A 180 0.86 11.80 -9.84
CA ARG A 180 1.52 12.88 -9.10
C ARG A 180 2.40 12.37 -7.96
N ARG A 181 1.99 11.28 -7.30
CA ARG A 181 2.77 10.63 -6.23
C ARG A 181 3.87 9.71 -6.74
N HIS A 182 3.99 9.52 -8.06
CA HIS A 182 4.93 8.57 -8.68
C HIS A 182 4.67 7.11 -8.26
N GLU A 183 3.40 6.78 -7.98
CA GLU A 183 2.95 5.43 -7.62
C GLU A 183 2.36 4.67 -8.83
N LEU A 184 2.29 5.34 -9.99
CA LEU A 184 1.77 4.79 -11.22
C LEU A 184 2.93 4.31 -12.11
N ASN A 185 2.88 3.04 -12.57
CA ASN A 185 3.92 2.49 -13.45
C ASN A 185 4.00 3.27 -14.77
N GLU A 186 5.18 3.28 -15.40
CA GLU A 186 5.44 4.03 -16.65
C GLU A 186 4.41 3.80 -17.78
N PRO A 187 3.95 2.57 -18.07
CA PRO A 187 2.92 2.37 -19.09
C PRO A 187 1.58 3.04 -18.74
N TYR A 188 1.19 3.00 -17.47
CA TYR A 188 -0.02 3.65 -16.98
C TYR A 188 0.12 5.17 -16.94
N LYS A 189 1.31 5.70 -16.65
CA LYS A 189 1.59 7.14 -16.69
C LYS A 189 1.40 7.73 -18.08
N LYS A 190 1.81 7.01 -19.14
CA LYS A 190 1.58 7.46 -20.53
C LYS A 190 0.10 7.56 -20.89
N LEU A 191 -0.75 6.69 -20.33
CA LEU A 191 -2.20 6.77 -20.52
C LEU A 191 -2.78 8.00 -19.83
N GLU A 192 -2.26 8.34 -18.65
CA GLU A 192 -2.65 9.53 -17.90
C GLU A 192 -2.27 10.80 -18.66
N GLU A 193 -1.03 10.90 -19.17
CA GLU A 193 -0.58 12.03 -19.99
C GLU A 193 -1.44 12.20 -21.26
N GLU A 194 -1.82 11.09 -21.91
CA GLU A 194 -2.75 11.11 -23.04
C GLU A 194 -4.15 11.61 -22.62
N ALA A 195 -4.63 11.18 -21.44
CA ALA A 195 -5.92 11.55 -20.88
C ALA A 195 -6.02 13.05 -20.53
N GLU A 196 -4.93 13.67 -20.06
CA GLU A 196 -4.87 15.12 -19.85
C GLU A 196 -4.84 15.90 -21.17
N SER A 197 -4.18 15.36 -22.20
CA SER A 197 -4.01 16.04 -23.49
C SER A 197 -5.28 16.02 -24.38
N LEU A 198 -6.11 14.98 -24.24
CA LEU A 198 -7.29 14.75 -25.06
C LEU A 198 -8.53 14.56 -24.18
N GLN A 199 -9.37 15.58 -24.11
CA GLN A 199 -10.59 15.54 -23.27
C GLN A 199 -11.54 14.38 -23.64
N SER A 200 -11.56 13.93 -24.90
CA SER A 200 -12.34 12.76 -25.33
C SER A 200 -11.81 11.43 -24.79
N ARG A 201 -10.55 11.37 -24.35
CA ARG A 201 -9.92 10.15 -23.81
C ARG A 201 -9.76 10.18 -22.29
N GLN A 202 -10.10 11.30 -21.65
CA GLN A 202 -9.93 11.53 -20.22
C GLN A 202 -10.51 10.38 -19.37
N TRP A 203 -11.80 10.07 -19.58
CA TRP A 203 -12.49 9.02 -18.84
C TRP A 203 -12.14 7.63 -19.38
N VAL A 204 -12.01 7.48 -20.70
CA VAL A 204 -11.74 6.21 -21.37
C VAL A 204 -10.45 5.56 -20.85
N ASN A 205 -9.37 6.34 -20.80
CA ASN A 205 -8.06 5.82 -20.35
C ASN A 205 -8.08 5.44 -18.87
N ALA A 206 -8.75 6.21 -18.02
CA ALA A 206 -8.87 5.88 -16.60
C ALA A 206 -9.71 4.61 -16.37
N VAL A 207 -10.78 4.43 -17.15
CA VAL A 207 -11.63 3.23 -17.10
C VAL A 207 -10.86 1.99 -17.53
N ILE A 208 -10.11 2.07 -18.65
CA ILE A 208 -9.26 0.98 -19.14
C ILE A 208 -8.15 0.69 -18.12
N TRP A 209 -7.45 1.72 -17.62
CA TRP A 209 -6.42 1.57 -16.60
C TRP A 209 -6.93 0.78 -15.40
N LYS A 210 -8.05 1.19 -14.83
CA LYS A 210 -8.58 0.52 -13.64
C LYS A 210 -8.95 -0.93 -13.93
N PHE A 211 -9.53 -1.22 -15.09
CA PHE A 211 -9.83 -2.58 -15.49
C PHE A 211 -8.56 -3.44 -15.54
N CYS A 212 -7.53 -2.95 -16.25
CA CYS A 212 -6.26 -3.67 -16.39
C CYS A 212 -5.50 -3.87 -15.08
N GLU A 213 -5.71 -2.97 -14.11
CA GLU A 213 -5.12 -3.09 -12.77
C GLU A 213 -5.88 -4.11 -11.90
N LEU A 214 -7.19 -4.25 -12.07
CA LEU A 214 -8.01 -5.23 -11.37
C LEU A 214 -7.83 -6.65 -11.94
N ASP A 215 -7.78 -6.79 -13.27
CA ASP A 215 -7.49 -8.04 -14.01
C ASP A 215 -6.04 -8.43 -13.75
N SER A 216 -5.78 -9.13 -12.64
CA SER A 216 -4.44 -9.29 -12.07
C SER A 216 -3.97 -10.73 -12.09
N HIS A 217 -4.74 -11.69 -11.58
CA HIS A 217 -4.37 -13.10 -11.58
C HIS A 217 -5.61 -14.02 -11.50
N PRO A 218 -5.86 -14.84 -12.54
CA PRO A 218 -5.16 -14.86 -13.84
C PRO A 218 -5.48 -13.63 -14.69
N HIS A 219 -4.55 -13.20 -15.56
CA HIS A 219 -4.84 -12.19 -16.59
C HIS A 219 -5.72 -12.81 -17.69
N ASP A 220 -7.03 -12.86 -17.48
CA ASP A 220 -7.98 -13.58 -18.35
C ASP A 220 -8.96 -12.66 -19.09
N ARG A 221 -8.79 -11.33 -18.97
CA ARG A 221 -9.65 -10.30 -19.58
C ARG A 221 -11.06 -10.24 -19.00
N ALA A 222 -11.23 -10.78 -17.81
CA ALA A 222 -12.44 -10.65 -17.03
C ALA A 222 -12.05 -10.32 -15.58
N VAL A 223 -12.81 -9.44 -14.94
CA VAL A 223 -12.57 -9.10 -13.53
C VAL A 223 -13.56 -9.90 -12.69
N SER A 224 -13.03 -10.80 -11.86
CA SER A 224 -13.83 -11.61 -10.94
C SER A 224 -14.32 -10.80 -9.74
N ARG A 225 -15.30 -11.34 -9.01
CA ARG A 225 -15.73 -10.76 -7.71
C ARG A 225 -14.59 -10.60 -6.71
N HIS A 226 -13.59 -11.48 -6.74
CA HIS A 226 -12.43 -11.39 -5.86
C HIS A 226 -11.51 -10.24 -6.27
N GLU A 227 -11.30 -10.04 -7.56
CA GLU A 227 -10.49 -8.93 -8.08
C GLU A 227 -11.16 -7.57 -7.90
N LEU A 228 -12.49 -7.50 -7.83
CA LEU A 228 -13.21 -6.28 -7.45
C LEU A 228 -13.02 -5.89 -5.98
N PHE A 229 -12.49 -6.77 -5.14
CA PHE A 229 -12.36 -6.54 -3.69
C PHE A 229 -11.62 -5.24 -3.32
N PRO A 230 -10.45 -4.91 -3.90
CA PRO A 230 -9.72 -3.68 -3.58
C PRO A 230 -10.46 -2.40 -3.95
N LEU A 231 -11.45 -2.49 -4.84
CA LEU A 231 -12.32 -1.38 -5.21
C LEU A 231 -13.58 -1.32 -4.33
N ARG A 232 -14.26 -2.46 -4.17
CA ARG A 232 -15.54 -2.57 -3.46
C ARG A 232 -15.37 -2.37 -1.96
N ALA A 233 -14.54 -3.16 -1.30
CA ALA A 233 -14.52 -3.24 0.16
C ALA A 233 -14.11 -1.93 0.86
N PRO A 234 -13.16 -1.12 0.33
CA PRO A 234 -12.83 0.17 0.92
C PRO A 234 -13.91 1.24 0.72
N LEU A 235 -14.70 1.16 -0.35
CA LEU A 235 -15.68 2.18 -0.73
C LEU A 235 -17.11 1.86 -0.28
N LEU A 236 -17.47 0.59 -0.13
CA LEU A 236 -18.85 0.15 0.11
C LEU A 236 -19.50 0.81 1.32
N SER A 237 -18.73 1.04 2.39
CA SER A 237 -19.27 1.75 3.54
C SER A 237 -19.63 3.19 3.16
N MET A 238 -18.84 3.90 2.36
CA MET A 238 -19.06 5.30 1.99
C MET A 238 -19.99 5.49 0.78
N GLU A 239 -20.07 4.50 -0.10
CA GLU A 239 -20.79 4.52 -1.37
C GLU A 239 -21.66 3.25 -1.48
N HIS A 240 -22.85 3.28 -0.88
CA HIS A 240 -23.76 2.12 -0.80
C HIS A 240 -24.25 1.62 -2.16
N CYS A 241 -24.17 2.45 -3.20
CA CYS A 241 -24.52 2.08 -4.57
C CYS A 241 -23.46 1.22 -5.28
N ILE A 242 -22.22 1.13 -4.79
CA ILE A 242 -21.15 0.40 -5.50
C ILE A 242 -21.46 -1.08 -5.67
N ALA A 243 -22.04 -1.72 -4.65
CA ALA A 243 -22.41 -3.13 -4.70
C ALA A 243 -23.49 -3.43 -5.75
N PRO A 244 -24.68 -2.78 -5.72
CA PRO A 244 -25.70 -3.00 -6.74
C PRO A 244 -25.25 -2.54 -8.14
N PHE A 245 -24.42 -1.49 -8.24
CA PHE A 245 -23.85 -1.07 -9.51
C PHE A 245 -22.98 -2.16 -10.14
N LEU A 246 -21.97 -2.66 -9.41
CA LEU A 246 -21.07 -3.71 -9.92
C LEU A 246 -21.83 -4.99 -10.28
N ASN A 247 -22.84 -5.37 -9.49
CA ASN A 247 -23.70 -6.51 -9.81
C ASN A 247 -24.54 -6.26 -11.08
N GLY A 248 -24.94 -5.02 -11.35
CA GLY A 248 -25.67 -4.65 -12.58
C GLY A 248 -24.80 -4.59 -13.83
N CYS A 249 -23.48 -4.50 -13.68
CA CYS A 249 -22.53 -4.53 -14.80
C CYS A 249 -22.35 -5.93 -15.37
N ASP A 250 -22.54 -6.97 -14.56
CA ASP A 250 -22.55 -8.38 -14.97
C ASP A 250 -23.90 -8.71 -15.63
N LYS A 251 -24.03 -8.40 -16.93
CA LYS A 251 -25.31 -8.49 -17.66
C LYS A 251 -25.71 -9.93 -17.97
N ASN A 252 -24.73 -10.81 -18.10
CA ASN A 252 -24.92 -12.22 -18.41
C ASN A 252 -24.94 -13.12 -17.14
N ASP A 253 -24.73 -12.54 -15.95
CA ASP A 253 -24.71 -13.19 -14.64
C ASP A 253 -23.69 -14.34 -14.57
N ASP A 254 -22.52 -14.16 -15.20
CA ASP A 254 -21.43 -15.13 -15.19
C ASP A 254 -20.44 -14.93 -14.03
N HIS A 255 -20.73 -13.96 -13.16
CA HIS A 255 -19.95 -13.55 -11.99
C HIS A 255 -18.58 -12.95 -12.30
N THR A 256 -18.38 -12.55 -13.56
CA THR A 256 -17.23 -11.80 -14.02
C THR A 256 -17.68 -10.55 -14.75
N ILE A 257 -16.78 -9.58 -14.90
CA ILE A 257 -17.06 -8.37 -15.68
C ILE A 257 -15.99 -8.25 -16.75
N THR A 258 -16.40 -8.28 -18.01
CA THR A 258 -15.50 -8.07 -19.15
C THR A 258 -15.17 -6.59 -19.34
N LEU A 259 -14.12 -6.26 -20.09
CA LEU A 259 -13.77 -4.86 -20.38
C LEU A 259 -14.92 -4.11 -21.07
N LYS A 260 -15.66 -4.81 -21.93
CA LYS A 260 -16.82 -4.25 -22.62
C LYS A 260 -17.94 -3.91 -21.65
N GLU A 261 -18.32 -4.86 -20.78
CA GLU A 261 -19.33 -4.63 -19.75
C GLU A 261 -18.92 -3.49 -18.82
N TRP A 262 -17.69 -3.50 -18.33
CA TRP A 262 -17.14 -2.44 -17.49
C TRP A 262 -17.23 -1.05 -18.13
N GLY A 263 -16.81 -0.93 -19.40
CA GLY A 263 -16.86 0.32 -20.14
C GLY A 263 -18.28 0.82 -20.40
N GLU A 264 -19.17 -0.05 -20.88
CA GLU A 264 -20.59 0.27 -21.08
C GLU A 264 -21.26 0.69 -19.76
N CYS A 265 -20.96 -0.02 -18.67
CA CYS A 265 -21.54 0.24 -17.36
C CYS A 265 -21.11 1.61 -16.81
N LEU A 266 -19.91 2.08 -17.19
CA LEU A 266 -19.40 3.41 -16.87
C LEU A 266 -19.78 4.48 -17.91
N GLY A 267 -20.63 4.13 -18.88
CA GLY A 267 -21.20 5.04 -19.86
C GLY A 267 -20.25 5.42 -21.00
N LEU A 268 -19.29 4.55 -21.34
CA LEU A 268 -18.46 4.70 -22.54
C LEU A 268 -19.18 4.12 -23.76
N GLU A 269 -18.87 4.66 -24.95
CA GLU A 269 -19.38 4.11 -26.20
C GLU A 269 -18.51 2.92 -26.67
N ASP A 270 -19.13 1.93 -27.34
CA ASP A 270 -18.44 0.73 -27.84
C ASP A 270 -17.20 1.03 -28.70
N GLY A 271 -17.20 2.14 -29.45
CA GLY A 271 -16.08 2.56 -30.29
C GLY A 271 -14.88 3.11 -29.52
N GLU A 272 -15.08 3.51 -28.26
CA GLU A 272 -14.06 4.09 -27.39
C GLU A 272 -13.29 3.03 -26.60
N ILE A 273 -13.92 1.88 -26.35
CA ILE A 273 -13.37 0.79 -25.54
C ILE A 273 -12.34 0.02 -26.37
N GLN A 274 -11.06 0.31 -26.15
CA GLN A 274 -9.95 -0.38 -26.80
C GLN A 274 -9.17 -1.18 -25.77
N ASP A 275 -9.08 -2.51 -25.93
CA ASP A 275 -8.24 -3.33 -25.07
C ASP A 275 -6.77 -2.96 -25.29
N ARG A 276 -6.21 -2.31 -24.27
CA ARG A 276 -4.79 -1.95 -24.21
C ARG A 276 -4.05 -2.69 -23.12
N CYS A 277 -4.67 -3.57 -22.31
CA CYS A 277 -3.98 -4.07 -21.11
C CYS A 277 -2.70 -4.84 -21.44
N ALA A 278 -2.64 -5.58 -22.55
CA ALA A 278 -1.40 -6.24 -23.00
C ALA A 278 -0.21 -5.28 -23.21
N GLN A 279 -0.48 -4.01 -23.55
CA GLN A 279 0.55 -2.99 -23.76
C GLN A 279 0.96 -2.31 -22.45
N ILE A 280 0.15 -2.46 -21.40
CA ILE A 280 0.24 -1.68 -20.17
C ILE A 280 0.67 -2.54 -18.96
N THR A 281 0.34 -3.83 -18.96
CA THR A 281 0.76 -4.81 -17.94
C THR A 281 2.08 -5.50 -18.25
N ALA A 282 2.72 -5.16 -19.39
CA ALA A 282 4.00 -5.72 -19.84
C ALA A 282 5.23 -5.11 -19.15
#